data_AF-A0AAD8ZWV1-F1
#
_entry.id   AF-A0AAD8ZWV1-F1
#
_cell.length_a   1.000
_cell.length_b   1.000
_cell.length_c   1.000
_cell.angle_alpha   90.00
_cell.angle_beta   90.00
_cell.angle_gamma   90.00
#
_symmetry.space_group_name_H-M   'P 1'
#
loop_
_entity.id
_entity.type
_entity.pdbx_description
1 polymer ?
#
loop_
_entity_poly.entity_id
_entity_poly.type
_entity_poly.pdbx_seq_one_letter_code
_entity_poly.pdbx_strand_id
1 'polypeptide(L)' 'VIYIARNPKDVFVSSFHFHNMSSFLYNPGTFEEFADKLLAGQVIFGKWTDHMKSWRNPDLEDRILYITYEELIQ' A
#
# COMPACT_ATOMS: atom_id res chain seq x y z
N VAL A 1 17.66 -2.59 -3.93
CA VAL A 1 16.41 -2.17 -3.23
C VAL A 1 15.71 -3.41 -2.72
N ILE A 2 15.14 -3.38 -1.52
CA ILE A 2 14.26 -4.45 -1.03
C ILE A 2 12.83 -3.90 -1.12
N TYR A 3 11.99 -4.53 -1.92
CA TYR A 3 10.60 -4.16 -2.08
C TYR A 3 9.72 -5.17 -1.37
N ILE A 4 8.94 -4.69 -0.39
CA ILE A 4 8.00 -5.52 0.36
C ILE A 4 6.60 -5.27 -0.17
N ALA A 5 5.97 -6.31 -0.71
CA ALA A 5 4.56 -6.32 -1.05
C ALA A 5 3.72 -6.92 0.08
N ARG A 6 2.42 -6.66 0.11
CA ARG A 6 1.48 -7.29 1.05
C ARG A 6 0.14 -7.46 0.36
N ASN A 7 -0.66 -8.42 0.79
CA ASN A 7 -2.04 -8.56 0.34
C ASN A 7 -2.77 -7.20 0.39
N PRO A 8 -3.34 -6.71 -0.73
CA PRO A 8 -3.95 -5.38 -0.78
C PRO A 8 -5.14 -5.21 0.17
N LYS A 9 -5.84 -6.30 0.53
CA LYS A 9 -6.93 -6.25 1.52
C LYS A 9 -6.40 -5.92 2.92
N ASP A 10 -5.27 -6.50 3.29
CA ASP A 10 -4.62 -6.23 4.57
C ASP A 10 -3.95 -4.85 4.59
N VAL A 11 -3.40 -4.41 3.45
CA VAL A 11 -2.89 -3.04 3.27
C VAL A 11 -4.01 -2.02 3.49
N PHE A 12 -5.19 -2.25 2.92
CA PHE A 12 -6.35 -1.37 3.09
C PHE A 12 -6.76 -1.24 4.56
N VAL A 13 -6.96 -2.36 5.26
CA VAL A 13 -7.31 -2.36 6.69
C VAL A 13 -6.24 -1.65 7.52
N SER A 14 -4.97 -2.00 7.31
CA SER A 14 -3.85 -1.38 8.03
C SER A 14 -3.76 0.13 7.77
N SER A 15 -3.97 0.55 6.51
CA SER A 15 -3.92 1.96 6.12
C SER A 15 -5.09 2.75 6.70
N PHE A 16 -6.29 2.18 6.77
CA PHE A 16 -7.44 2.82 7.40
C PHE A 16 -7.18 3.12 8.87
N HIS A 17 -6.64 2.15 9.63
CA HIS A 17 -6.27 2.36 11.02
C HIS A 17 -5.11 3.37 11.16
N PHE A 18 -4.11 3.30 10.29
CA PHE A 18 -3.01 4.27 10.28
C PHE A 18 -3.49 5.71 10.09
N HIS A 19 -4.45 5.95 9.19
CA HIS A 19 -5.05 7.28 9.01
C HIS A 19 -5.83 7.75 10.24
N ASN A 20 -6.55 6.86 10.92
CA ASN A 20 -7.26 7.19 12.15
C ASN A 20 -6.33 7.52 13.33
N MET A 21 -5.15 6.90 13.39
CA MET A 21 -4.18 7.11 14.47
C MET A 21 -3.27 8.33 14.25
N SER A 22 -3.11 8.76 13.01
CA SER A 22 -2.11 9.77 12.63
C SER A 22 -2.72 11.16 12.53
N SER A 23 -2.40 12.04 13.46
CA SER A 23 -2.95 13.41 13.53
C SER A 23 -2.57 14.31 12.34
N PHE A 24 -1.52 13.97 11.60
CA PHE A 24 -1.08 14.71 10.41
C PHE A 24 -1.75 14.24 9.11
N LEU A 25 -2.57 13.19 9.17
CA LEU A 25 -3.35 12.70 8.05
C LEU A 25 -4.77 13.24 8.13
N TYR A 26 -5.40 13.40 6.96
CA TYR A 26 -6.80 13.77 6.89
C TYR A 26 -7.68 12.64 7.44
N ASN A 27 -8.87 13.00 7.94
CA ASN A 27 -9.83 12.02 8.42
C ASN A 27 -10.20 11.03 7.30
N PRO A 28 -9.97 9.71 7.49
CA PRO A 28 -10.24 8.73 6.45
C PRO A 28 -11.73 8.64 6.07
N GLY A 29 -12.64 9.02 6.98
CA GLY A 29 -14.09 8.84 6.82
C GLY A 29 -14.53 7.47 7.30
N THR A 30 -15.64 6.96 6.75
CA THR A 30 -16.06 5.58 6.99
C THR A 30 -15.12 4.59 6.29
N PHE A 31 -15.27 3.30 6.61
CA PHE A 31 -14.47 2.25 6.01
C PHE A 31 -14.71 2.15 4.49
N GLU A 32 -15.96 2.29 4.06
CA GLU A 32 -16.38 2.28 2.66
C GLU A 32 -15.87 3.51 1.91
N GLU A 33 -16.02 4.70 2.50
CA GLU A 33 -15.47 5.94 1.92
C GLU A 33 -13.96 5.86 1.74
N PHE A 34 -13.26 5.27 2.72
CA PHE A 34 -11.83 5.07 2.62
C PHE A 34 -11.45 4.05 1.54
N ALA A 35 -12.27 3.00 1.33
CA ALA A 35 -12.05 2.03 0.26
C ALA A 35 -12.10 2.71 -1.11
N ASP A 36 -13.09 3.56 -1.35
CA ASP A 36 -13.23 4.33 -2.59
C ASP A 36 -12.03 5.26 -2.80
N LYS A 37 -11.61 5.99 -1.75
CA LYS A 37 -10.42 6.85 -1.80
C LYS A 37 -9.15 6.05 -2.13
N LEU A 38 -8.94 4.91 -1.47
CA LEU A 38 -7.76 4.06 -1.70
C LEU A 38 -7.72 3.54 -3.15
N LEU A 39 -8.86 3.04 -3.67
CA LEU A 39 -8.98 2.53 -5.04
C LEU A 39 -8.80 3.63 -6.09
N ALA A 40 -9.26 4.84 -5.80
CA ALA A 40 -9.04 6.02 -6.62
C ALA A 40 -7.62 6.59 -6.50
N GLY A 41 -6.81 6.11 -5.54
CA GLY A 41 -5.47 6.65 -5.26
C GLY A 41 -5.50 8.04 -4.60
N GLN A 42 -6.63 8.42 -4.01
CA GLN A 42 -6.82 9.68 -3.27
C GLN A 42 -6.39 9.51 -1.80
N VAL A 43 -5.24 8.88 -1.61
CA VAL A 43 -4.62 8.68 -0.30
C VAL A 43 -3.15 9.04 -0.36
N ILE A 44 -2.51 9.15 0.82
CA ILE A 44 -1.06 9.32 0.86
C ILE A 44 -0.37 8.21 0.08
N PHE A 45 0.69 8.57 -0.67
CA PHE A 45 1.42 7.68 -1.58
C PHE A 45 0.65 7.18 -2.82
N GLY A 46 -0.61 7.63 -3.01
CA GLY A 46 -1.33 7.43 -4.26
C GLY A 46 -1.92 6.03 -4.43
N LYS A 47 -2.13 5.64 -5.70
CA LYS A 47 -2.83 4.40 -6.05
C LYS A 47 -1.92 3.19 -5.85
N TRP A 48 -2.35 2.26 -4.99
CA TRP A 48 -1.58 1.05 -4.66
C TRP A 48 -1.17 0.22 -5.88
N THR A 49 -2.06 0.06 -6.87
CA THR A 49 -1.76 -0.73 -8.08
C THR A 49 -0.69 -0.08 -8.96
N ASP A 50 -0.65 1.26 -9.03
CA ASP A 50 0.36 1.98 -9.79
C ASP A 50 1.72 1.88 -9.09
N HIS A 51 1.74 1.99 -7.76
CA HIS A 51 2.94 1.74 -6.94
C HIS A 51 3.48 0.31 -7.16
N MET A 52 2.62 -0.71 -7.10
CA MET A 52 3.04 -2.10 -7.34
C MET A 52 3.64 -2.29 -8.74
N LYS A 53 3.04 -1.67 -9.77
CA LYS A 53 3.53 -1.74 -11.16
C LYS A 53 4.86 -1.04 -11.33
N SER A 54 5.06 0.14 -10.73
CA SER A 54 6.30 0.90 -10.86
C SER A 54 7.49 0.12 -10.33
N TRP A 55 7.28 -0.62 -9.24
CA TRP A 55 8.34 -1.44 -8.68
C TRP A 55 8.60 -2.66 -9.53
N ARG A 56 7.60 -3.37 -10.04
CA ARG A 56 7.74 -4.51 -10.99
C ARG A 56 8.30 -4.16 -12.38
N ASN A 57 9.04 -3.07 -12.52
CA ASN A 57 9.72 -2.72 -13.76
C ASN A 57 10.82 -3.76 -14.10
N PRO A 58 10.78 -4.41 -15.28
CA PRO A 58 11.84 -5.32 -15.74
C PRO A 58 13.24 -4.69 -15.72
N ASP A 59 13.37 -3.39 -15.95
CA ASP A 59 14.67 -2.70 -15.93
C ASP A 59 15.38 -2.79 -14.56
N LEU A 60 14.66 -3.17 -13.50
CA LEU A 60 15.19 -3.27 -12.15
C LEU A 60 15.78 -4.65 -11.82
N GLU A 61 15.51 -5.70 -12.61
CA GLU A 61 16.03 -7.09 -12.53
C GLU A 61 16.86 -7.39 -11.27
N ASP A 62 18.20 -7.40 -11.38
CA ASP A 62 19.12 -7.83 -10.31
C ASP A 62 19.34 -6.77 -9.21
N ARG A 63 18.74 -5.60 -9.36
CA ARG A 63 18.89 -4.47 -8.42
C ARG A 63 17.75 -4.40 -7.40
N ILE A 64 16.76 -5.28 -7.52
CA ILE A 64 15.60 -5.34 -6.64
C ILE A 64 15.36 -6.75 -6.10
N LEU A 65 15.23 -6.85 -4.78
CA LEU A 65 14.76 -8.05 -4.10
C LEU A 65 13.27 -7.85 -3.79
N TYR A 66 12.43 -8.74 -4.30
CA TYR A 66 11.00 -8.77 -3.97
C TYR A 66 10.74 -9.78 -2.88
N ILE A 67 10.02 -9.34 -1.84
CA ILE A 67 9.53 -10.19 -0.77
C ILE A 67 8.09 -9.76 -0.48
N THR A 68 7.24 -10.66 -0.02
CA THR A 68 5.94 -10.30 0.54
C THR A 68 5.97 -10.35 2.07
N TYR A 69 5.14 -9.52 2.71
CA TYR A 69 4.98 -9.54 4.16
C TYR A 69 4.59 -10.93 4.68
N GLU A 70 3.81 -11.68 3.90
CA GLU A 70 3.39 -13.04 4.21
C GLU A 70 4.56 -14.03 4.24
N GLU A 71 5.58 -13.86 3.39
CA GLU A 71 6.80 -14.67 3.42
C GLU A 71 7.66 -14.40 4.67
N LEU A 72 7.58 -13.20 5.25
CA LEU A 72 8.34 -12.83 6.45
C LEU A 72 7.78 -13.43 7.75
N ILE A 73 6.51 -13.81 7.75
CA ILE A 73 5.80 -14.30 8.94
C ILE A 73 5.60 -15.83 8.96
N GLN A 74 6.04 -16.53 7.90
CA GLN A 74 6.11 -17.98 7.86
C GLN A 74 7.33 -18.48 8.64
#